data_AF-A0A7J7R369-F1
#
_entry.id   AF-A0A7J7R369-F1
#
_cell.length_a   1.000
_cell.length_b   1.000
_cell.length_c   1.000
_cell.angle_alpha   90.00
_cell.angle_beta   90.00
_cell.angle_gamma   90.00
#
_symmetry.space_group_name_H-M   'P 1'
#
loop_
_entity.id
_entity.type
_entity.pdbx_description
1 polymer ?
#
loop_
_entity_poly.entity_id
_entity_poly.type
_entity_poly.pdbx_seq_one_letter_code
_entity_poly.pdbx_strand_id
1 'polypeptide(L)'
;MAAAVRAAGGLPTLCGAATGHLWSRKLYLNTFPTASTLALKTVLSNGTRDNRHFSSLSHALQTHCWISSPSNSVCHQYRPYSFFTKLTADELWKGALAETGAGARKGRGKRTKKKKRKDLNRGQIIGEGHSGFLWPGLNVPLMRDGAVQTIAQRSKEEQEKVKADMIQQREEWDRKRKMKVKRERGWSGSTWGGVSLGPPDPGPNGETYEDFDTRILEVRNVFNMTAKEGRKRSVRVLVAVGNGKGAAGFAIGKATERMDAFRKAKNRAVHYLHYIERYEGHTIFHDISLTFKRTHIKMKKQPRGYGLRCHRAIITICRLIGIRDMYAKVSGSLNMLNLTRGLFHGLARQETHQQLADKKSLHVVEFRDECGPLPIVAASPRGGLRKDPEPEDDVPDVKLDWEEVKAAQGMKRSVWSGLKRAAT
;
A
#
# COMPACT_ATOMS: atom_id res chain seq x y z
N MET A 1 -10.42 54.81 -29.90
CA MET A 1 -11.17 54.49 -31.14
C MET A 1 -11.26 52.98 -31.24
N ALA A 2 -12.35 52.27 -31.42
CA ALA A 2 -13.81 52.47 -31.36
C ALA A 2 -14.32 51.03 -31.08
N ALA A 3 -15.17 50.78 -30.08
CA ALA A 3 -16.63 50.65 -30.22
C ALA A 3 -17.05 49.77 -31.42
N ALA A 4 -17.99 48.81 -31.37
CA ALA A 4 -18.99 48.41 -30.40
C ALA A 4 -19.96 47.45 -31.15
N VAL A 5 -20.63 46.52 -30.41
CA VAL A 5 -22.08 46.20 -30.57
C VAL A 5 -22.46 45.33 -31.81
N ARG A 6 -23.45 44.41 -31.90
CA ARG A 6 -24.75 44.02 -31.27
C ARG A 6 -24.95 42.53 -31.69
N ALA A 7 -25.40 41.57 -30.86
CA ALA A 7 -26.72 41.32 -30.26
C ALA A 7 -27.65 40.34 -31.03
N ALA A 8 -28.29 39.49 -30.22
CA ALA A 8 -29.70 39.07 -30.25
C ALA A 8 -30.18 37.83 -31.03
N GLY A 9 -31.07 37.10 -30.34
CA GLY A 9 -32.04 36.11 -30.85
C GLY A 9 -31.75 34.69 -30.33
N GLY A 10 -32.56 34.01 -29.54
CA GLY A 10 -33.97 34.18 -29.16
C GLY A 10 -34.53 32.77 -28.91
N LEU A 11 -35.05 32.52 -27.71
CA LEU A 11 -35.88 31.35 -27.38
C LEU A 11 -37.20 31.40 -28.17
N PRO A 12 -37.91 30.26 -28.29
CA PRO A 12 -39.17 30.24 -27.57
C PRO A 12 -39.45 28.94 -26.80
N THR A 13 -40.13 29.17 -25.68
CA THR A 13 -40.89 28.27 -24.82
C THR A 13 -42.09 27.65 -25.54
N LEU A 14 -42.41 26.40 -25.22
CA LEU A 14 -43.76 25.84 -25.40
C LEU A 14 -44.21 25.19 -24.08
N CYS A 15 -45.27 25.77 -23.52
CA CYS A 15 -46.06 25.24 -22.43
C CYS A 15 -46.88 24.02 -22.88
N GLY A 16 -47.13 23.11 -21.94
CA GLY A 16 -48.14 22.07 -22.05
C GLY A 16 -48.43 21.48 -20.69
N ALA A 17 -49.49 21.95 -20.03
CA ALA A 17 -50.05 21.36 -18.82
C ALA A 17 -51.42 20.76 -19.15
N ALA A 18 -51.71 19.57 -18.62
CA ALA A 18 -52.93 19.21 -17.87
C ALA A 18 -53.29 17.71 -17.98
N THR A 19 -53.98 17.24 -16.93
CA THR A 19 -54.72 15.97 -16.77
C THR A 19 -53.85 14.73 -16.49
N GLY A 20 -53.95 13.99 -15.39
CA GLY A 20 -55.03 13.82 -14.42
C GLY A 20 -55.81 12.55 -14.75
N HIS A 21 -55.36 11.39 -14.28
CA HIS A 21 -56.24 10.24 -14.05
C HIS A 21 -55.69 9.31 -12.97
N LEU A 22 -56.46 9.21 -11.88
CA LEU A 22 -56.56 8.05 -11.00
C LEU A 22 -56.71 6.78 -11.83
N TRP A 23 -56.22 5.63 -11.34
CA TRP A 23 -56.92 4.34 -11.39
C TRP A 23 -56.41 3.43 -10.27
N SER A 24 -57.27 3.30 -9.25
CA SER A 24 -57.64 2.10 -8.50
C SER A 24 -56.71 0.88 -8.55
N ARG A 25 -56.03 0.61 -7.42
CA ARG A 25 -55.45 -0.70 -7.14
C ARG A 25 -56.38 -1.48 -6.22
N LYS A 26 -57.08 -2.46 -6.81
CA LYS A 26 -57.88 -3.46 -6.08
C LYS A 26 -56.99 -4.27 -5.13
N LEU A 27 -57.54 -4.48 -3.94
CA LEU A 27 -57.11 -5.36 -2.86
C LEU A 27 -56.95 -6.80 -3.35
N TYR A 28 -55.93 -7.51 -2.85
CA TYR A 28 -56.11 -8.85 -2.31
C TYR A 28 -55.23 -9.04 -1.07
N LEU A 29 -55.87 -9.60 -0.04
CA LEU A 29 -55.33 -9.88 1.28
C LEU A 29 -54.18 -10.91 1.21
N ASN A 30 -53.22 -10.78 2.11
CA ASN A 30 -52.91 -11.83 3.08
C ASN A 30 -52.16 -11.23 4.27
N THR A 31 -52.93 -11.04 5.33
CA THR A 31 -52.56 -10.83 6.73
C THR A 31 -51.63 -11.92 7.25
N PHE A 32 -50.59 -11.55 8.03
CA PHE A 32 -50.24 -12.10 9.37
C PHE A 32 -49.13 -11.23 10.01
N PRO A 33 -49.03 -11.18 11.35
CA PRO A 33 -48.84 -9.92 12.06
C PRO A 33 -47.40 -9.61 12.51
N THR A 34 -47.14 -8.32 12.55
CA THR A 34 -46.08 -7.62 13.28
C THR A 34 -46.14 -7.86 14.78
N ALA A 35 -45.03 -8.26 15.39
CA ALA A 35 -44.82 -8.17 16.83
C ALA A 35 -44.11 -6.85 17.18
N SER A 36 -44.78 -6.11 18.06
CA SER A 36 -44.37 -4.83 18.65
C SER A 36 -43.14 -4.99 19.54
N THR A 37 -42.13 -4.13 19.37
CA THR A 37 -41.09 -3.90 20.38
C THR A 37 -41.23 -2.47 20.88
N LEU A 38 -41.88 -2.33 22.03
CA LEU A 38 -41.93 -1.11 22.83
C LEU A 38 -40.52 -0.78 23.34
N ALA A 39 -40.01 0.37 22.90
CA ALA A 39 -38.86 1.02 23.47
C ALA A 39 -39.32 1.86 24.67
N LEU A 40 -38.71 1.65 25.84
CA LEU A 40 -38.83 2.58 26.97
C LEU A 40 -37.45 3.15 27.28
N LYS A 41 -37.33 4.47 27.10
CA LYS A 41 -36.20 5.30 27.54
C LYS A 41 -36.43 5.65 29.01
N THR A 42 -35.38 5.60 29.82
CA THR A 42 -35.29 6.40 31.04
C THR A 42 -33.90 7.03 31.14
N VAL A 43 -33.90 8.33 31.40
CA VAL A 43 -32.76 9.18 31.77
C VAL A 43 -33.18 9.83 33.08
N LEU A 44 -32.41 9.70 34.17
CA LEU A 44 -31.96 10.82 35.00
C LEU A 44 -30.99 10.37 36.12
N SER A 45 -30.26 11.37 36.60
CA SER A 45 -29.10 11.39 37.50
C SER A 45 -29.41 11.59 39.00
N ASN A 46 -28.45 11.20 39.84
CA ASN A 46 -28.01 11.71 41.16
C ASN A 46 -29.00 12.00 42.32
N GLY A 47 -28.66 11.52 43.53
CA GLY A 47 -29.02 12.18 44.80
C GLY A 47 -29.24 11.28 46.04
N THR A 48 -28.17 11.05 46.80
CA THR A 48 -28.02 10.84 48.27
C THR A 48 -29.21 10.54 49.24
N ARG A 49 -28.91 9.59 50.16
CA ARG A 49 -29.02 9.61 51.65
C ARG A 49 -30.13 8.82 52.38
N ASP A 50 -29.64 8.06 53.38
CA ASP A 50 -30.17 7.68 54.71
C ASP A 50 -31.18 6.52 54.95
N ASN A 51 -30.61 5.43 55.51
CA ASN A 51 -30.83 4.81 56.84
C ASN A 51 -32.19 4.21 57.30
N ARG A 52 -32.06 2.94 57.76
CA ARG A 52 -32.70 2.23 58.90
C ARG A 52 -34.05 1.49 58.76
N HIS A 53 -33.94 0.20 59.10
CA HIS A 53 -34.83 -0.70 59.86
C HIS A 53 -36.33 -0.74 59.53
N PHE A 54 -36.85 -1.93 59.18
CA PHE A 54 -37.71 -2.69 60.10
C PHE A 54 -37.77 -4.17 59.68
N SER A 55 -37.88 -4.99 60.71
CA SER A 55 -37.86 -6.44 60.79
C SER A 55 -39.17 -7.11 60.38
N SER A 56 -39.04 -8.39 60.04
CA SER A 56 -40.01 -9.49 60.22
C SER A 56 -41.41 -9.34 59.63
N LEU A 57 -41.77 -10.27 58.75
CA LEU A 57 -42.89 -11.19 58.98
C LEU A 57 -42.80 -12.31 57.93
N SER A 58 -42.07 -13.36 58.30
CA SER A 58 -42.10 -14.66 57.65
C SER A 58 -42.93 -15.60 58.53
N HIS A 59 -44.13 -15.96 58.08
CA HIS A 59 -44.61 -17.35 58.00
C HIS A 59 -46.09 -17.42 57.60
N ALA A 60 -46.39 -18.50 56.88
CA ALA A 60 -47.68 -19.18 56.73
C ALA A 60 -48.36 -18.99 55.37
N LEU A 61 -48.04 -19.89 54.43
CA LEU A 61 -48.84 -21.10 54.19
C LEU A 61 -48.29 -21.80 52.93
N GLN A 62 -47.58 -22.90 53.17
CA GLN A 62 -47.34 -23.93 52.17
C GLN A 62 -48.70 -24.46 51.72
N THR A 63 -49.08 -24.20 50.47
CA THR A 63 -49.96 -25.08 49.74
C THR A 63 -49.18 -25.67 48.58
N HIS A 64 -49.20 -27.00 48.55
CA HIS A 64 -48.50 -27.84 47.61
C HIS A 64 -48.99 -27.57 46.17
N CYS A 65 -48.17 -26.90 45.39
CA CYS A 65 -48.22 -26.98 43.93
C CYS A 65 -46.87 -27.49 43.45
N TRP A 66 -46.80 -28.81 43.23
CA TRP A 66 -45.72 -29.42 42.45
C TRP A 66 -45.84 -28.92 41.01
N ILE A 67 -45.25 -27.77 40.72
CA ILE A 67 -44.97 -27.37 39.35
C ILE A 67 -43.74 -28.16 38.96
N SER A 68 -43.97 -29.28 38.29
CA SER A 68 -42.96 -30.01 37.53
C SER A 68 -42.12 -29.00 36.74
N SER A 69 -40.80 -29.10 36.88
CA SER A 69 -39.85 -28.27 36.13
C SER A 69 -40.22 -28.33 34.64
N PRO A 70 -40.29 -27.20 33.92
CA PRO A 70 -40.51 -27.26 32.48
C PRO A 70 -39.33 -28.04 31.92
N SER A 71 -39.63 -29.21 31.37
CA SER A 71 -38.69 -30.01 30.62
C SER A 71 -38.00 -29.08 29.62
N ASN A 72 -36.67 -29.12 29.58
CA ASN A 72 -35.88 -28.47 28.53
C ASN A 72 -36.33 -29.06 27.19
N SER A 73 -37.40 -28.50 26.63
CA SER A 73 -37.79 -28.71 25.25
C SER A 73 -36.69 -28.06 24.45
N VAL A 74 -35.74 -28.90 24.01
CA VAL A 74 -34.81 -28.54 22.96
C VAL A 74 -35.66 -28.35 21.72
N CYS A 75 -36.22 -27.14 21.55
CA CYS A 75 -36.84 -26.71 20.31
C CYS A 75 -35.76 -26.75 19.23
N HIS A 76 -35.63 -27.90 18.58
CA HIS A 76 -34.90 -28.01 17.33
C HIS A 76 -35.62 -27.08 16.35
N GLN A 77 -34.95 -25.99 15.95
CA GLN A 77 -35.41 -25.20 14.82
C GLN A 77 -35.39 -26.10 13.57
N TYR A 78 -36.51 -26.75 13.29
CA TYR A 78 -36.69 -27.50 12.05
C TYR A 78 -36.88 -26.48 10.93
N ARG A 79 -35.83 -26.23 10.15
CA ARG A 79 -35.98 -25.47 8.91
C ARG A 79 -36.45 -26.44 7.84
N PRO A 80 -37.66 -26.27 7.26
CA PRO A 80 -38.10 -27.11 6.17
C PRO A 80 -37.17 -26.86 4.97
N TYR A 81 -36.32 -27.83 4.66
CA TYR A 81 -35.42 -27.79 3.53
C TYR A 81 -36.07 -28.56 2.38
N SER A 82 -36.49 -27.84 1.34
CA SER A 82 -37.04 -28.42 0.12
C SER A 82 -36.24 -27.99 -1.11
N PHE A 83 -36.46 -28.67 -2.24
CA PHE A 83 -35.85 -28.29 -3.51
C PHE A 83 -36.10 -26.82 -3.88
N PHE A 84 -37.33 -26.33 -3.65
CA PHE A 84 -37.73 -24.95 -3.95
C PHE A 84 -37.12 -23.90 -3.01
N THR A 85 -36.54 -24.30 -1.89
CA THR A 85 -35.87 -23.41 -0.93
C THR A 85 -34.35 -23.33 -1.14
N LYS A 86 -33.82 -23.97 -2.20
CA LYS A 86 -32.39 -23.92 -2.52
C LYS A 86 -32.04 -22.62 -3.22
N LEU A 87 -30.98 -21.97 -2.75
CA LEU A 87 -30.44 -20.74 -3.33
C LEU A 87 -29.24 -21.02 -4.21
N THR A 88 -28.88 -20.03 -5.03
CA THR A 88 -27.67 -20.08 -5.86
C THR A 88 -26.40 -20.00 -4.99
N ALA A 89 -25.29 -20.52 -5.52
CA ALA A 89 -24.02 -20.49 -4.82
C ALA A 89 -23.56 -19.05 -4.49
N ASP A 90 -23.85 -18.08 -5.37
CA ASP A 90 -23.48 -16.68 -5.17
C ASP A 90 -24.20 -16.06 -3.97
N GLU A 91 -25.49 -16.33 -3.80
CA GLU A 91 -26.27 -15.86 -2.65
C GLU A 91 -25.78 -16.48 -1.35
N LEU A 92 -25.52 -17.79 -1.35
CA LEU A 92 -24.96 -18.51 -0.21
C LEU A 92 -23.59 -17.95 0.19
N TRP A 93 -22.68 -17.74 -0.76
CA TRP A 93 -21.36 -17.19 -0.49
C TRP A 93 -21.41 -15.73 -0.04
N LYS A 94 -22.31 -14.91 -0.63
CA LYS A 94 -22.52 -13.52 -0.22
C LYS A 94 -22.95 -13.43 1.25
N GLY A 95 -23.90 -14.27 1.66
CA GLY A 95 -24.34 -14.36 3.06
C GLY A 95 -23.24 -14.90 3.98
N ALA A 96 -22.54 -15.96 3.57
CA ALA A 96 -21.53 -16.62 4.40
C ALA A 96 -20.28 -15.76 4.66
N LEU A 97 -19.83 -14.98 3.67
CA LEU A 97 -18.65 -14.12 3.75
C LEU A 97 -18.93 -12.80 4.50
N ALA A 98 -20.17 -12.31 4.44
CA ALA A 98 -20.61 -11.09 5.12
C ALA A 98 -19.73 -9.85 4.85
N GLU A 99 -19.21 -9.70 3.62
CA GLU A 99 -18.25 -8.64 3.29
C GLU A 99 -18.85 -7.22 3.33
N THR A 100 -20.15 -7.09 3.09
CA THR A 100 -20.88 -5.80 2.99
C THR A 100 -21.54 -5.35 4.30
N GLY A 101 -21.27 -6.01 5.42
CA GLY A 101 -21.91 -5.71 6.70
C GLY A 101 -21.45 -4.43 7.40
N ALA A 102 -22.24 -3.96 8.38
CA ALA A 102 -21.91 -2.78 9.19
C ALA A 102 -20.57 -2.91 9.94
N GLY A 103 -20.19 -4.12 10.32
CA GLY A 103 -18.91 -4.42 10.98
C GLY A 103 -17.68 -4.14 10.09
N ALA A 104 -17.82 -4.31 8.77
CA ALA A 104 -16.73 -4.08 7.82
C ALA A 104 -16.46 -2.58 7.60
N ARG A 105 -17.51 -1.74 7.67
CA ARG A 105 -17.45 -0.30 7.37
C ARG A 105 -16.52 0.48 8.31
N LYS A 106 -16.54 0.17 9.60
CA LYS A 106 -15.81 0.92 10.66
C LYS A 106 -14.75 0.09 11.39
N GLY A 107 -14.24 -0.97 10.77
CA GLY A 107 -13.15 -1.78 11.32
C GLY A 107 -13.49 -2.53 12.62
N ARG A 108 -14.77 -2.90 12.82
CA ARG A 108 -15.23 -3.61 14.03
C ARG A 108 -14.85 -5.10 14.03
N GLY A 109 -14.53 -5.67 12.86
CA GLY A 109 -14.15 -7.07 12.70
C GLY A 109 -12.64 -7.31 12.72
N LYS A 110 -12.20 -8.30 13.51
CA LYS A 110 -10.81 -8.81 13.49
C LYS A 110 -10.53 -9.53 12.16
N ARG A 111 -9.30 -9.42 11.64
CA ARG A 111 -8.89 -10.03 10.35
C ARG A 111 -8.09 -11.33 10.51
N THR A 112 -7.93 -11.84 11.73
CA THR A 112 -7.10 -13.03 12.02
C THR A 112 -7.62 -14.30 11.36
N LYS A 113 -8.95 -14.50 11.36
CA LYS A 113 -9.62 -15.67 10.74
C LYS A 113 -10.68 -15.20 9.72
N LYS A 114 -10.25 -14.59 8.61
CA LYS A 114 -11.17 -14.17 7.54
C LYS A 114 -11.64 -15.39 6.74
N LYS A 115 -12.95 -15.52 6.51
CA LYS A 115 -13.52 -16.52 5.58
C LYS A 115 -13.06 -16.24 4.14
N LYS A 116 -12.78 -17.28 3.37
CA LYS A 116 -12.32 -17.19 1.98
C LYS A 116 -13.27 -17.95 1.07
N ARG A 117 -13.75 -17.32 0.01
CA ARG A 117 -14.61 -17.96 -1.00
C ARG A 117 -13.89 -19.16 -1.61
N LYS A 118 -14.61 -20.26 -1.84
CA LYS A 118 -14.15 -21.43 -2.60
C LYS A 118 -15.18 -21.73 -3.68
N ASP A 119 -14.72 -21.85 -4.91
CA ASP A 119 -15.59 -22.28 -6.01
C ASP A 119 -15.74 -23.81 -5.95
N LEU A 120 -16.99 -24.28 -5.95
CA LEU A 120 -17.34 -25.69 -5.86
C LEU A 120 -17.57 -26.34 -7.23
N ASN A 121 -17.77 -25.54 -8.28
CA ASN A 121 -17.98 -26.03 -9.64
C ASN A 121 -16.64 -26.38 -10.32
N ARG A 122 -15.54 -25.89 -9.77
CA ARG A 122 -14.19 -26.18 -10.26
C ARG A 122 -13.83 -27.65 -10.05
N GLY A 123 -13.46 -28.32 -11.15
CA GLY A 123 -13.06 -29.73 -11.13
C GLY A 123 -14.23 -30.72 -11.19
N GLN A 124 -15.43 -30.24 -11.52
CA GLN A 124 -16.58 -31.10 -11.83
C GLN A 124 -16.75 -31.19 -13.35
N ILE A 125 -17.02 -32.38 -13.84
CA ILE A 125 -17.27 -32.66 -15.27
C ILE A 125 -18.78 -32.91 -15.43
N ILE A 126 -19.36 -32.39 -16.51
CA ILE A 126 -20.80 -32.59 -16.79
C ILE A 126 -21.04 -34.07 -17.09
N GLY A 127 -22.06 -34.66 -16.47
CA GLY A 127 -22.39 -36.08 -16.62
C GLY A 127 -21.69 -37.00 -15.61
N GLU A 128 -20.72 -36.51 -14.84
CA GLU A 128 -20.15 -37.25 -13.71
C GLU A 128 -21.05 -37.19 -12.48
N GLY A 129 -21.30 -38.34 -11.86
CA GLY A 129 -22.19 -38.47 -10.72
C GLY A 129 -21.77 -39.58 -9.77
N HIS A 130 -22.40 -39.64 -8.60
CA HIS A 130 -22.05 -40.63 -7.57
C HIS A 130 -22.23 -42.08 -8.06
N SER A 131 -23.25 -42.32 -8.89
CA SER A 131 -23.63 -43.61 -9.47
C SER A 131 -22.70 -44.12 -10.57
N GLY A 132 -21.82 -43.28 -11.13
CA GLY A 132 -20.83 -43.71 -12.12
C GLY A 132 -21.39 -44.09 -13.49
N PHE A 133 -22.52 -43.51 -13.90
CA PHE A 133 -23.06 -43.70 -15.25
C PHE A 133 -22.17 -43.06 -16.33
N LEU A 134 -22.06 -43.72 -17.47
CA LEU A 134 -21.38 -43.28 -18.67
C LEU A 134 -22.44 -42.95 -19.73
N TRP A 135 -22.53 -41.67 -20.05
CA TRP A 135 -23.45 -41.04 -20.99
C TRP A 135 -22.71 -40.68 -22.28
N PRO A 136 -22.94 -41.42 -23.38
CA PRO A 136 -22.37 -41.10 -24.69
C PRO A 136 -22.66 -39.65 -25.10
N GLY A 137 -21.61 -38.88 -25.38
CA GLY A 137 -21.70 -37.47 -25.77
C GLY A 137 -21.67 -36.45 -24.62
N LEU A 138 -21.67 -36.88 -23.34
CA LEU A 138 -21.44 -35.98 -22.20
C LEU A 138 -20.12 -36.25 -21.47
N ASN A 139 -19.98 -37.44 -20.85
CA ASN A 139 -18.76 -37.80 -20.10
C ASN A 139 -17.88 -38.80 -20.86
N VAL A 140 -18.45 -39.57 -21.80
CA VAL A 140 -17.71 -40.46 -22.69
C VAL A 140 -17.94 -40.07 -24.15
N PRO A 141 -16.98 -40.32 -25.05
CA PRO A 141 -17.14 -40.05 -26.48
C PRO A 141 -18.38 -40.74 -27.06
N LEU A 142 -18.99 -40.14 -28.09
CA LEU A 142 -20.19 -40.71 -28.72
C LEU A 142 -19.92 -42.05 -29.43
N MET A 143 -18.75 -42.16 -30.07
CA MET A 143 -18.34 -43.33 -30.84
C MET A 143 -17.08 -43.97 -30.23
N ARG A 144 -16.98 -45.29 -30.31
CA ARG A 144 -15.77 -46.08 -30.02
C ARG A 144 -15.65 -47.14 -31.10
N ASP A 145 -14.49 -47.22 -31.76
CA ASP A 145 -14.22 -48.21 -32.82
C ASP A 145 -15.27 -48.23 -33.95
N GLY A 146 -15.79 -47.05 -34.31
CA GLY A 146 -16.79 -46.89 -35.39
C GLY A 146 -18.24 -47.20 -35.00
N ALA A 147 -18.51 -47.64 -33.76
CA ALA A 147 -19.86 -47.91 -33.25
C ALA A 147 -20.29 -46.86 -32.21
N VAL A 148 -21.59 -46.56 -32.17
CA VAL A 148 -22.18 -45.68 -31.14
C VAL A 148 -22.16 -46.39 -29.80
N GLN A 149 -21.64 -45.74 -28.76
CA GLN A 149 -21.61 -46.29 -27.40
C GLN A 149 -23.02 -46.33 -26.81
N THR A 150 -23.32 -47.32 -25.97
CA THR A 150 -24.55 -47.39 -25.17
C THR A 150 -24.33 -46.82 -23.76
N ILE A 151 -25.42 -46.54 -23.04
CA ILE A 151 -25.34 -46.13 -21.63
C ILE A 151 -24.71 -47.29 -20.84
N ALA A 152 -23.64 -46.99 -20.10
CA ALA A 152 -22.92 -47.97 -19.29
C ALA A 152 -22.76 -47.46 -17.85
N GLN A 153 -22.35 -48.33 -16.94
CA GLN A 153 -22.05 -47.95 -15.56
C GLN A 153 -20.66 -48.49 -15.19
N ARG A 154 -19.85 -47.67 -14.50
CA ARG A 154 -18.55 -48.09 -13.99
C ARG A 154 -18.70 -49.18 -12.92
N SER A 155 -17.68 -50.01 -12.80
CA SER A 155 -17.56 -50.90 -11.66
C SER A 155 -17.37 -50.10 -10.36
N LYS A 156 -17.67 -50.73 -9.21
CA LYS A 156 -17.55 -50.07 -7.90
C LYS A 156 -16.11 -49.61 -7.63
N GLU A 157 -15.13 -50.44 -7.97
CA GLU A 157 -13.70 -50.18 -7.77
C GLU A 157 -13.20 -49.00 -8.62
N GLU A 158 -13.56 -48.97 -9.91
CA GLU A 158 -13.22 -47.86 -10.79
C GLU A 158 -13.85 -46.55 -10.34
N GLN A 159 -15.10 -46.61 -9.86
CA GLN A 159 -15.81 -45.43 -9.36
C GLN A 159 -15.20 -44.90 -8.05
N GLU A 160 -14.72 -45.78 -7.17
CA GLU A 160 -13.97 -45.39 -5.97
C GLU A 160 -12.61 -44.76 -6.32
N LYS A 161 -11.92 -45.30 -7.34
CA LYS A 161 -10.69 -44.70 -7.86
C LYS A 161 -10.92 -43.28 -8.39
N VAL A 162 -11.95 -43.07 -9.20
CA VAL A 162 -12.31 -41.74 -9.72
C VAL A 162 -12.62 -40.75 -8.58
N LYS A 163 -13.33 -41.21 -7.52
CA LYS A 163 -13.58 -40.38 -6.33
C LYS A 163 -12.28 -40.04 -5.60
N ALA A 164 -11.37 -41.00 -5.45
CA ALA A 164 -10.07 -40.79 -4.81
C ALA A 164 -9.21 -39.79 -5.60
N ASP A 165 -9.15 -39.94 -6.92
CA ASP A 165 -8.42 -39.03 -7.81
C ASP A 165 -8.98 -37.60 -7.73
N MET A 166 -10.31 -37.45 -7.70
CA MET A 166 -10.97 -36.14 -7.52
C MET A 166 -10.61 -35.50 -6.16
N ILE A 167 -10.52 -36.28 -5.09
CA ILE A 167 -10.09 -35.80 -3.76
C ILE A 167 -8.63 -35.36 -3.80
N GLN A 168 -7.74 -36.18 -4.39
CA GLN A 168 -6.32 -35.85 -4.52
C GLN A 168 -6.11 -34.55 -5.29
N GLN A 169 -6.79 -34.37 -6.43
CA GLN A 169 -6.75 -33.12 -7.19
C GLN A 169 -7.22 -31.93 -6.35
N ARG A 170 -8.32 -32.07 -5.61
CA ARG A 170 -8.84 -31.02 -4.73
C ARG A 170 -7.84 -30.64 -3.64
N GLU A 171 -7.21 -31.62 -3.01
CA GLU A 171 -6.19 -31.40 -1.97
C GLU A 171 -4.94 -30.73 -2.55
N GLU A 172 -4.50 -31.14 -3.73
CA GLU A 172 -3.40 -30.53 -4.45
C GLU A 172 -3.69 -29.05 -4.76
N TRP A 173 -4.89 -28.73 -5.25
CA TRP A 173 -5.33 -27.36 -5.48
C TRP A 173 -5.33 -26.52 -4.21
N ASP A 174 -5.84 -27.07 -3.10
CA ASP A 174 -5.85 -26.39 -1.81
C ASP A 174 -4.43 -26.20 -1.25
N ARG A 175 -3.54 -27.18 -1.45
CA ARG A 175 -2.12 -27.11 -1.10
C ARG A 175 -1.44 -25.98 -1.87
N LYS A 176 -1.58 -25.97 -3.21
CA LYS A 176 -1.05 -24.90 -4.09
C LYS A 176 -1.55 -23.52 -3.68
N ARG A 177 -2.82 -23.40 -3.28
CA ARG A 177 -3.41 -22.14 -2.81
C ARG A 177 -2.89 -21.68 -1.44
N LYS A 178 -2.52 -22.61 -0.56
CA LYS A 178 -1.97 -22.33 0.79
C LYS A 178 -0.47 -22.01 0.74
N MET A 179 0.26 -22.54 -0.24
CA MET A 179 1.67 -22.23 -0.43
C MET A 179 1.85 -20.72 -0.65
N LYS A 180 2.69 -20.11 0.19
CA LYS A 180 3.01 -18.69 0.12
C LYS A 180 4.31 -18.49 -0.63
N VAL A 181 4.27 -17.73 -1.72
CA VAL A 181 5.46 -17.34 -2.47
C VAL A 181 6.39 -16.52 -1.58
N LYS A 182 7.68 -16.86 -1.57
CA LYS A 182 8.70 -16.10 -0.85
C LYS A 182 8.81 -14.71 -1.49
N ARG A 183 8.64 -13.66 -0.67
CA ARG A 183 8.74 -12.27 -1.10
C ARG A 183 10.02 -11.67 -0.56
N GLU A 184 10.77 -10.97 -1.40
CA GLU A 184 11.89 -10.16 -0.94
C GLU A 184 11.39 -9.10 0.05
N ARG A 185 12.03 -9.02 1.20
CA ARG A 185 11.70 -8.02 2.23
C ARG A 185 12.39 -6.71 1.92
N GLY A 186 11.77 -5.60 2.32
CA GLY A 186 12.44 -4.31 2.36
C GLY A 186 13.29 -4.16 3.63
N TRP A 187 13.24 -3.00 4.28
CA TRP A 187 14.03 -2.71 5.49
C TRP A 187 13.67 -3.61 6.69
N SER A 188 12.45 -4.15 6.75
CA SER A 188 12.01 -5.10 7.79
C SER A 188 10.89 -5.98 7.23
N GLY A 189 10.58 -7.11 7.89
CA GLY A 189 9.64 -8.11 7.35
C GLY A 189 8.22 -7.60 7.10
N SER A 190 7.67 -6.77 8.00
CA SER A 190 6.31 -6.23 7.91
C SER A 190 6.23 -4.84 7.27
N THR A 191 7.36 -4.15 7.13
CA THR A 191 7.44 -2.78 6.63
C THR A 191 7.43 -2.77 5.10
N TRP A 192 6.84 -1.71 4.53
CA TRP A 192 6.82 -1.51 3.07
C TRP A 192 8.04 -0.75 2.54
N GLY A 193 8.75 -0.01 3.39
CA GLY A 193 9.94 0.75 2.98
C GLY A 193 11.04 -0.17 2.43
N GLY A 194 11.59 0.19 1.28
CA GLY A 194 12.63 -0.55 0.56
C GLY A 194 12.13 -1.64 -0.39
N VAL A 195 10.84 -1.97 -0.38
CA VAL A 195 10.25 -2.95 -1.31
C VAL A 195 10.16 -2.35 -2.71
N SER A 196 10.56 -3.11 -3.74
CA SER A 196 10.36 -2.72 -5.14
C SER A 196 8.90 -2.90 -5.57
N LEU A 197 8.40 -1.94 -6.34
CA LEU A 197 7.10 -1.99 -7.02
C LEU A 197 7.21 -2.38 -8.49
N GLY A 198 8.43 -2.54 -9.02
CA GLY A 198 8.69 -2.70 -10.45
C GLY A 198 8.66 -1.39 -11.24
N PRO A 199 8.83 -1.45 -12.57
CA PRO A 199 8.88 -0.27 -13.41
C PRO A 199 7.53 0.48 -13.47
N PRO A 200 7.55 1.80 -13.73
CA PRO A 200 6.36 2.59 -14.03
C PRO A 200 5.52 2.03 -15.18
N ASP A 201 4.20 2.27 -15.14
CA ASP A 201 3.32 1.81 -16.22
C ASP A 201 3.61 2.61 -17.51
N PRO A 202 3.50 2.00 -18.70
CA PRO A 202 3.76 2.70 -19.96
C PRO A 202 2.77 3.84 -20.19
N GLY A 203 3.25 4.91 -20.81
CA GLY A 203 2.45 6.07 -21.18
C GLY A 203 1.52 5.82 -22.37
N PRO A 204 0.49 6.65 -22.58
CA PRO A 204 -0.43 6.51 -23.71
C PRO A 204 0.25 6.75 -25.08
N ASN A 205 1.39 7.45 -25.09
CA ASN A 205 2.14 7.79 -26.30
C ASN A 205 3.19 6.73 -26.70
N GLY A 206 3.15 5.53 -26.10
CA GLY A 206 4.17 4.48 -26.31
C GLY A 206 5.45 4.67 -25.48
N GLU A 207 5.47 5.62 -24.55
CA GLU A 207 6.59 5.81 -23.61
C GLU A 207 6.72 4.60 -22.67
N THR A 208 7.93 4.02 -22.59
CA THR A 208 8.22 2.83 -21.78
C THR A 208 9.35 3.13 -20.78
N TYR A 209 9.23 2.60 -19.56
CA TYR A 209 10.15 2.91 -18.44
C TYR A 209 10.78 1.66 -17.82
N GLU A 210 11.16 0.67 -18.64
CA GLU A 210 11.74 -0.60 -18.17
C GLU A 210 13.05 -0.43 -17.39
N ASP A 211 13.85 0.58 -17.75
CA ASP A 211 15.11 0.93 -17.08
C ASP A 211 14.93 1.48 -15.65
N PHE A 212 13.71 1.83 -15.24
CA PHE A 212 13.45 2.43 -13.95
C PHE A 212 13.05 1.39 -12.89
N ASP A 213 13.71 1.42 -11.74
CA ASP A 213 13.21 0.73 -10.53
C ASP A 213 12.44 1.72 -9.65
N THR A 214 11.42 1.20 -8.98
CA THR A 214 10.54 1.97 -8.10
C THR A 214 10.62 1.41 -6.69
N ARG A 215 11.06 2.21 -5.72
CA ARG A 215 11.16 1.79 -4.31
C ARG A 215 10.27 2.62 -3.40
N ILE A 216 9.56 1.94 -2.51
CA ILE A 216 8.69 2.60 -1.52
C ILE A 216 9.56 3.17 -0.38
N LEU A 217 9.29 4.41 0.03
CA LEU A 217 9.97 5.06 1.16
C LEU A 217 9.09 5.09 2.41
N GLU A 218 7.82 5.49 2.29
CA GLU A 218 6.87 5.57 3.41
C GLU A 218 5.48 5.12 2.96
N VAL A 219 4.82 4.30 3.78
CA VAL A 219 3.38 4.01 3.66
C VAL A 219 2.70 4.39 4.96
N ARG A 220 1.82 5.39 4.91
CA ARG A 220 1.12 5.90 6.07
C ARG A 220 -0.39 5.81 5.89
N ASN A 221 -1.08 5.26 6.88
CA ASN A 221 -2.54 5.39 6.97
C ASN A 221 -2.84 6.76 7.59
N VAL A 222 -3.64 7.55 6.91
CA VAL A 222 -4.12 8.85 7.37
C VAL A 222 -5.64 8.80 7.49
N PHE A 223 -6.20 9.62 8.38
CA PHE A 223 -7.64 9.66 8.62
C PHE A 223 -8.15 11.08 8.44
N ASN A 224 -9.32 11.21 7.82
CA ASN A 224 -10.04 12.46 7.72
C ASN A 224 -11.41 12.31 8.39
N MET A 225 -11.88 13.35 9.08
CA MET A 225 -13.24 13.35 9.63
C MET A 225 -14.23 13.79 8.56
N THR A 226 -15.31 13.04 8.39
CA THR A 226 -16.38 13.32 7.42
C THR A 226 -17.72 13.28 8.13
N ALA A 227 -18.67 14.11 7.70
CA ALA A 227 -19.97 14.22 8.36
C ALA A 227 -20.76 12.89 8.35
N LYS A 228 -20.71 12.14 7.24
CA LYS A 228 -21.50 10.90 7.08
C LYS A 228 -20.79 9.66 7.64
N GLU A 229 -19.54 9.45 7.25
CA GLU A 229 -18.82 8.21 7.59
C GLU A 229 -18.10 8.31 8.96
N GLY A 230 -17.87 9.52 9.45
CA GLY A 230 -16.98 9.80 10.57
C GLY A 230 -15.52 9.70 10.12
N ARG A 231 -14.71 8.87 10.78
CA ARG A 231 -13.29 8.70 10.46
C ARG A 231 -13.08 7.90 9.17
N LYS A 232 -12.86 8.61 8.06
CA LYS A 232 -12.54 8.04 6.75
C LYS A 232 -11.04 7.77 6.63
N ARG A 233 -10.67 6.51 6.39
CA ARG A 233 -9.27 6.09 6.17
C ARG A 233 -8.84 6.39 4.74
N SER A 234 -7.62 6.89 4.57
CA SER A 234 -6.91 6.91 3.29
C SER A 234 -5.47 6.47 3.49
N VAL A 235 -4.82 6.02 2.42
CA VAL A 235 -3.41 5.65 2.41
C VAL A 235 -2.63 6.72 1.66
N ARG A 236 -1.58 7.23 2.29
CA ARG A 236 -0.57 8.09 1.68
C ARG A 236 0.71 7.28 1.48
N VAL A 237 1.25 7.27 0.27
CA VAL A 237 2.50 6.59 -0.06
C VAL A 237 3.49 7.60 -0.60
N LEU A 238 4.73 7.53 -0.14
CA LEU A 238 5.89 8.20 -0.73
C LEU A 238 6.76 7.14 -1.43
N VAL A 239 7.05 7.39 -2.71
CA VAL A 239 7.81 6.49 -3.58
C VAL A 239 8.91 7.29 -4.27
N ALA A 240 10.05 6.65 -4.50
CA ALA A 240 11.10 7.15 -5.38
C ALA A 240 11.30 6.22 -6.57
N VAL A 241 11.65 6.80 -7.72
CA VAL A 241 11.97 6.12 -8.97
C VAL A 241 13.36 6.55 -9.44
N GLY A 242 14.08 5.69 -10.12
CA GLY A 242 15.33 6.08 -10.77
C GLY A 242 15.90 4.99 -11.67
N ASN A 243 16.77 5.39 -12.59
CA ASN A 243 17.34 4.54 -13.63
C ASN A 243 18.79 4.08 -13.34
N GLY A 244 19.34 4.44 -12.17
CA GLY A 244 20.74 4.15 -11.80
C GLY A 244 21.79 4.94 -12.57
N LYS A 245 21.38 5.84 -13.47
CA LYS A 245 22.24 6.62 -14.38
C LYS A 245 22.22 8.12 -14.08
N GLY A 246 21.75 8.52 -12.91
CA GLY A 246 21.65 9.92 -12.46
C GLY A 246 20.24 10.50 -12.53
N ALA A 247 19.30 9.89 -13.27
CA ALA A 247 17.92 10.36 -13.31
C ALA A 247 17.09 9.68 -12.21
N ALA A 248 16.55 10.47 -11.29
CA ALA A 248 15.68 9.98 -10.23
C ALA A 248 14.64 11.02 -9.82
N GLY A 249 13.51 10.55 -9.31
CA GLY A 249 12.42 11.41 -8.87
C GLY A 249 11.65 10.79 -7.73
N PHE A 250 10.77 11.57 -7.10
CA PHE A 250 9.91 11.08 -6.05
C PHE A 250 8.52 11.71 -6.14
N ALA A 251 7.51 10.97 -5.73
CA ALA A 251 6.15 11.49 -5.67
C ALA A 251 5.33 10.89 -4.54
N ILE A 252 4.24 11.58 -4.24
CA ILE A 252 3.24 11.14 -3.26
C ILE A 252 1.99 10.68 -3.99
N GLY A 253 1.52 9.48 -3.66
CA GLY A 253 0.22 8.95 -4.05
C GLY A 253 -0.73 8.89 -2.85
N LYS A 254 -2.00 9.25 -3.06
CA LYS A 254 -3.06 9.12 -2.06
C LYS A 254 -4.30 8.47 -2.67
N ALA A 255 -4.82 7.44 -1.99
CA ALA A 255 -6.06 6.77 -2.37
C ALA A 255 -6.69 6.07 -1.15
N THR A 256 -7.91 5.56 -1.32
CA THR A 256 -8.56 4.70 -0.30
C THR A 256 -7.86 3.35 -0.23
N GLU A 257 -7.67 2.73 -1.40
CA GLU A 257 -6.95 1.47 -1.55
C GLU A 257 -5.45 1.69 -1.69
N ARG A 258 -4.67 0.75 -1.14
CA ARG A 258 -3.20 0.86 -1.15
C ARG A 258 -2.62 0.70 -2.55
N MET A 259 -3.13 -0.26 -3.33
CA MET A 259 -2.60 -0.56 -4.67
C MET A 259 -2.79 0.62 -5.62
N ASP A 260 -3.92 1.32 -5.52
CA ASP A 260 -4.15 2.55 -6.27
C ASP A 260 -3.20 3.67 -5.87
N ALA A 261 -2.88 3.80 -4.58
CA ALA A 261 -1.91 4.79 -4.11
C ALA A 261 -0.50 4.48 -4.65
N PHE A 262 -0.11 3.20 -4.75
CA PHE A 262 1.15 2.79 -5.36
C PHE A 262 1.23 3.18 -6.83
N ARG A 263 0.22 2.81 -7.62
CA ARG A 263 0.13 3.17 -9.05
C ARG A 263 0.22 4.68 -9.25
N LYS A 264 -0.57 5.46 -8.50
CA LYS A 264 -0.56 6.93 -8.58
C LYS A 264 0.80 7.54 -8.22
N ALA A 265 1.46 7.03 -7.17
CA ALA A 265 2.77 7.53 -6.77
C ALA A 265 3.84 7.20 -7.81
N LYS A 266 3.84 5.96 -8.30
CA LYS A 266 4.79 5.45 -9.31
C LYS A 266 4.73 6.26 -10.60
N ASN A 267 3.55 6.34 -11.21
CA ASN A 267 3.39 7.00 -12.51
C ASN A 267 3.53 8.53 -12.40
N ARG A 268 3.23 9.11 -11.23
CA ARG A 268 3.49 10.54 -11.02
C ARG A 268 4.98 10.86 -10.88
N ALA A 269 5.78 9.95 -10.32
CA ALA A 269 7.18 10.22 -10.03
C ALA A 269 8.04 10.40 -11.28
N VAL A 270 7.73 9.71 -12.38
CA VAL A 270 8.44 9.85 -13.66
C VAL A 270 8.27 11.22 -14.31
N HIS A 271 7.20 11.94 -13.99
CA HIS A 271 6.99 13.31 -14.48
C HIS A 271 7.79 14.37 -13.71
N TYR A 272 8.38 14.01 -12.56
CA TYR A 272 9.16 14.92 -11.70
C TYR A 272 10.56 14.33 -11.45
N LEU A 273 11.28 14.04 -12.53
CA LEU A 273 12.65 13.56 -12.47
C LEU A 273 13.63 14.72 -12.30
N HIS A 274 14.65 14.48 -11.49
CA HIS A 274 15.84 15.30 -11.36
C HIS A 274 17.03 14.56 -11.97
N TYR A 275 17.86 15.28 -12.69
CA TYR A 275 19.18 14.79 -13.08
C TYR A 275 20.18 15.16 -11.98
N ILE A 276 20.79 14.14 -11.40
CA ILE A 276 21.79 14.28 -10.34
C ILE A 276 23.16 13.96 -10.94
N GLU A 277 24.01 14.98 -10.98
CA GLU A 277 25.39 14.84 -11.44
C GLU A 277 26.21 14.00 -10.44
N ARG A 278 27.16 13.22 -10.96
CA ARG A 278 27.97 12.30 -10.16
C ARG A 278 29.42 12.45 -10.54
N TYR A 279 30.28 12.64 -9.54
CA TYR A 279 31.72 12.62 -9.71
C TYR A 279 32.16 11.18 -10.01
N GLU A 280 32.84 11.01 -11.15
CA GLU A 280 33.32 9.71 -11.65
C GLU A 280 32.23 8.60 -11.68
N GLY A 281 30.96 8.98 -11.77
CA GLY A 281 29.84 8.05 -11.75
C GLY A 281 29.59 7.30 -10.44
N HIS A 282 30.25 7.64 -9.32
CA HIS A 282 30.09 6.91 -8.04
C HIS A 282 29.73 7.78 -6.82
N THR A 283 30.14 9.06 -6.74
CA THR A 283 29.92 9.94 -5.57
C THR A 283 29.44 11.34 -5.96
N ILE A 284 29.21 12.20 -4.98
CA ILE A 284 28.91 13.66 -5.13
C ILE A 284 30.20 14.47 -5.37
N PHE A 285 30.08 15.69 -5.91
CA PHE A 285 31.25 16.52 -6.26
C PHE A 285 31.98 17.12 -5.06
N HIS A 286 31.25 17.58 -4.04
CA HIS A 286 31.79 18.18 -2.83
C HIS A 286 30.89 17.86 -1.63
N ASP A 287 31.33 18.23 -0.42
CA ASP A 287 30.57 18.04 0.82
C ASP A 287 29.37 18.99 0.87
N ILE A 288 28.18 18.45 1.11
CA ILE A 288 26.92 19.20 1.07
C ILE A 288 26.33 19.26 2.48
N SER A 289 26.21 20.47 3.03
CA SER A 289 25.50 20.74 4.29
C SER A 289 24.24 21.55 4.01
N LEU A 290 23.08 20.97 4.28
CA LEU A 290 21.78 21.54 3.97
C LEU A 290 20.83 21.43 5.15
N THR A 291 20.05 22.48 5.37
CA THR A 291 18.87 22.44 6.24
C THR A 291 17.60 22.60 5.41
N PHE A 292 16.76 21.56 5.39
CA PHE A 292 15.44 21.63 4.78
C PHE A 292 14.36 21.63 5.87
N LYS A 293 13.73 22.78 6.09
CA LYS A 293 12.84 23.02 7.24
C LYS A 293 13.58 22.75 8.56
N ARG A 294 13.15 21.76 9.35
CA ARG A 294 13.79 21.34 10.60
C ARG A 294 14.63 20.06 10.46
N THR A 295 14.93 19.65 9.23
CA THR A 295 15.71 18.45 8.92
C THR A 295 17.07 18.89 8.40
N HIS A 296 18.13 18.56 9.13
CA HIS A 296 19.51 18.85 8.74
C HIS A 296 20.11 17.61 8.07
N ILE A 297 20.70 17.78 6.90
CA ILE A 297 21.33 16.73 6.11
C ILE A 297 22.76 17.19 5.82
N LYS A 298 23.73 16.40 6.28
CA LYS A 298 25.14 16.60 5.96
C LYS A 298 25.63 15.38 5.19
N MET A 299 26.13 15.61 3.99
CA MET A 299 26.62 14.59 3.08
C MET A 299 28.11 14.86 2.83
N LYS A 300 28.91 13.81 2.85
CA LYS A 300 30.33 13.89 2.55
C LYS A 300 30.67 13.05 1.33
N LYS A 301 31.49 13.61 0.44
CA LYS A 301 32.13 12.88 -0.66
C LYS A 301 33.04 11.82 -0.04
N GLN A 302 33.03 10.62 -0.60
CA GLN A 302 33.89 9.52 -0.15
C GLN A 302 34.56 8.85 -1.36
N PRO A 303 35.78 8.30 -1.19
CA PRO A 303 36.47 7.57 -2.24
C PRO A 303 35.79 6.23 -2.54
N ARG A 304 36.22 5.60 -3.64
CA ARG A 304 35.70 4.30 -4.06
C ARG A 304 35.95 3.24 -2.99
N GLY A 305 34.96 2.36 -2.78
CA GLY A 305 35.06 1.25 -1.82
C GLY A 305 34.59 1.59 -0.40
N TYR A 306 34.20 2.85 -0.14
CA TYR A 306 33.63 3.23 1.15
C TYR A 306 32.19 2.68 1.36
N GLY A 307 31.42 2.60 0.28
CA GLY A 307 30.01 2.19 0.26
C GLY A 307 29.04 3.28 0.77
N LEU A 308 27.78 2.90 1.01
CA LEU A 308 26.73 3.83 1.44
C LEU A 308 26.53 3.77 2.96
N ARG A 309 27.16 4.71 3.69
CA ARG A 309 26.99 4.85 5.14
C ARG A 309 26.03 5.99 5.47
N CYS A 310 24.76 5.76 5.15
CA CYS A 310 23.70 6.77 5.23
C CYS A 310 22.46 6.23 5.96
N HIS A 311 21.45 7.09 6.15
CA HIS A 311 20.12 6.64 6.56
C HIS A 311 19.53 5.69 5.50
N ARG A 312 18.86 4.61 5.90
CA ARG A 312 18.32 3.55 5.01
C ARG A 312 17.49 4.05 3.81
N ALA A 313 16.78 5.15 3.97
CA ALA A 313 16.03 5.78 2.88
C ALA A 313 16.95 6.47 1.87
N ILE A 314 17.99 7.15 2.35
CA ILE A 314 19.03 7.76 1.50
C ILE A 314 19.76 6.65 0.75
N ILE A 315 20.12 5.54 1.40
CA ILE A 315 20.71 4.36 0.72
C ILE A 315 19.82 3.91 -0.44
N THR A 316 18.52 3.78 -0.19
CA THR A 316 17.56 3.35 -1.22
C THR A 316 17.51 4.34 -2.40
N ILE A 317 17.51 5.65 -2.13
CA ILE A 317 17.49 6.70 -3.15
C ILE A 317 18.82 6.77 -3.90
N CYS A 318 19.96 6.67 -3.21
CA CYS A 318 21.29 6.66 -3.82
C CYS A 318 21.46 5.51 -4.80
N ARG A 319 20.98 4.31 -4.47
CA ARG A 319 20.96 3.18 -5.41
C ARG A 319 20.12 3.46 -6.67
N LEU A 320 18.98 4.13 -6.52
CA LEU A 320 18.14 4.55 -7.66
C LEU A 320 18.80 5.64 -8.52
N ILE A 321 19.57 6.54 -7.91
CA ILE A 321 20.35 7.56 -8.63
C ILE A 321 21.59 6.93 -9.29
N GLY A 322 22.19 5.93 -8.66
CA GLY A 322 23.48 5.35 -9.06
C GLY A 322 24.68 5.95 -8.32
N ILE A 323 24.49 6.46 -7.10
CA ILE A 323 25.57 6.83 -6.17
C ILE A 323 25.94 5.59 -5.36
N ARG A 324 27.21 5.22 -5.37
CA ARG A 324 27.77 4.01 -4.75
C ARG A 324 28.48 4.30 -3.43
N ASP A 325 29.17 5.43 -3.34
CA ASP A 325 29.98 5.79 -2.17
C ASP A 325 29.54 7.15 -1.65
N MET A 326 29.09 7.21 -0.40
CA MET A 326 28.73 8.46 0.26
C MET A 326 28.55 8.24 1.76
N TYR A 327 28.92 9.23 2.57
CA TYR A 327 28.51 9.31 3.96
C TYR A 327 27.41 10.36 4.11
N ALA A 328 26.35 10.06 4.88
CA ALA A 328 25.35 11.07 5.21
C ALA A 328 24.82 10.93 6.62
N LYS A 329 24.84 12.06 7.35
CA LYS A 329 24.23 12.20 8.66
C LYS A 329 22.99 13.09 8.57
N VAL A 330 21.87 12.55 9.07
CA VAL A 330 20.65 13.32 9.28
C VAL A 330 20.52 13.67 10.76
N SER A 331 20.20 14.92 11.05
CA SER A 331 20.00 15.45 12.40
C SER A 331 18.72 16.31 12.47
N GLY A 332 18.19 16.55 13.67
CA GLY A 332 16.91 17.22 13.87
C GLY A 332 15.71 16.32 13.54
N SER A 333 14.76 16.80 12.72
CA SER A 333 13.55 16.06 12.37
C SER A 333 13.80 14.96 11.34
N LEU A 334 13.44 13.71 11.65
CA LEU A 334 13.58 12.54 10.77
C LEU A 334 12.34 12.28 9.89
N ASN A 335 11.61 13.32 9.50
CA ASN A 335 10.44 13.18 8.63
C ASN A 335 10.85 12.75 7.21
N MET A 336 10.37 11.60 6.76
CA MET A 336 10.77 11.00 5.47
C MET A 336 10.53 11.92 4.27
N LEU A 337 9.43 12.69 4.27
CA LEU A 337 9.12 13.59 3.17
C LEU A 337 10.10 14.76 3.08
N ASN A 338 10.43 15.38 4.22
CA ASN A 338 11.37 16.49 4.27
C ASN A 338 12.79 16.03 4.01
N LEU A 339 13.16 14.84 4.51
CA LEU A 339 14.44 14.20 4.22
C LEU A 339 14.60 13.96 2.72
N THR A 340 13.58 13.40 2.06
CA THR A 340 13.61 13.14 0.61
C THR A 340 13.69 14.43 -0.19
N ARG A 341 12.84 15.42 0.13
CA ARG A 341 12.86 16.74 -0.53
C ARG A 341 14.20 17.45 -0.36
N GLY A 342 14.73 17.46 0.86
CA GLY A 342 16.03 18.04 1.16
C GLY A 342 17.16 17.33 0.41
N LEU A 343 17.15 16.00 0.37
CA LEU A 343 18.14 15.22 -0.35
C LEU A 343 18.21 15.59 -1.84
N PHE A 344 17.06 15.56 -2.54
CA PHE A 344 17.02 15.94 -3.95
C PHE A 344 17.39 17.41 -4.17
N HIS A 345 16.98 18.31 -3.27
CA HIS A 345 17.33 19.73 -3.33
C HIS A 345 18.83 20.00 -3.17
N GLY A 346 19.49 19.29 -2.24
CA GLY A 346 20.93 19.41 -2.03
C GLY A 346 21.72 18.84 -3.20
N LEU A 347 21.36 17.64 -3.66
CA LEU A 347 22.03 16.98 -4.78
C LEU A 347 21.84 17.71 -6.11
N ALA A 348 20.70 18.35 -6.34
CA ALA A 348 20.44 19.12 -7.55
C ALA A 348 21.13 20.49 -7.58
N ARG A 349 21.64 20.98 -6.43
CA ARG A 349 22.31 22.29 -6.31
C ARG A 349 23.82 22.20 -6.21
N GLN A 350 24.40 21.02 -6.39
CA GLN A 350 25.85 20.87 -6.35
C GLN A 350 26.46 21.56 -7.59
N GLU A 351 27.51 22.36 -7.36
CA GLU A 351 28.42 22.86 -8.38
C GLU A 351 29.40 21.75 -8.84
N THR A 352 29.58 21.61 -10.15
CA THR A 352 30.57 20.70 -10.74
C THR A 352 31.95 21.34 -10.83
N HIS A 353 32.99 20.53 -10.97
CA HIS A 353 34.35 21.05 -11.20
C HIS A 353 34.42 21.92 -12.46
N GLN A 354 33.65 21.59 -13.51
CA GLN A 354 33.60 22.39 -14.72
C GLN A 354 32.99 23.77 -14.47
N GLN A 355 31.85 23.83 -13.78
CA GLN A 355 31.21 25.09 -13.42
C GLN A 355 32.11 25.95 -12.53
N LEU A 356 32.83 25.34 -11.58
CA LEU A 356 33.79 26.03 -10.73
C LEU A 356 34.96 26.60 -11.54
N ALA A 357 35.53 25.81 -12.46
CA ALA A 357 36.61 26.25 -13.34
C ALA A 357 36.17 27.43 -14.21
N ASP A 358 35.00 27.33 -14.83
CA ASP A 358 34.44 28.38 -15.70
C ASP A 358 34.11 29.66 -14.91
N LYS A 359 33.65 29.53 -13.66
CA LYS A 359 33.32 30.67 -12.79
C LYS A 359 34.56 31.43 -12.29
N LYS A 360 35.63 30.70 -11.94
CA LYS A 360 36.87 31.29 -11.41
C LYS A 360 37.91 31.56 -12.50
N SER A 361 37.70 31.04 -13.71
CA SER A 361 38.65 31.05 -14.82
C SER A 361 40.02 30.46 -14.46
N LEU A 362 40.04 29.37 -13.68
CA LEU A 362 41.24 28.68 -13.20
C LEU A 362 41.12 27.16 -13.37
N HIS A 363 42.26 26.47 -13.42
CA HIS A 363 42.28 25.02 -13.42
C HIS A 363 41.87 24.44 -12.06
N VAL A 364 41.03 23.41 -12.08
CA VAL A 364 40.67 22.65 -10.88
C VAL A 364 41.59 21.43 -10.80
N VAL A 365 42.50 21.45 -9.83
CA VAL A 365 43.48 20.38 -9.60
C VAL A 365 43.03 19.52 -8.42
N GLU A 366 42.99 18.21 -8.63
CA GLU A 366 42.75 17.22 -7.59
C GLU A 366 44.09 16.63 -7.14
N PHE A 367 44.34 16.67 -5.82
CA PHE A 367 45.43 15.96 -5.18
C PHE A 367 44.87 14.71 -4.49
N ARG A 368 45.52 13.57 -4.75
CA ARG A 368 45.14 12.28 -4.15
C ARG A 368 46.31 11.72 -3.38
N ASP A 369 46.09 11.35 -2.13
CA ASP A 369 47.13 10.76 -1.27
C ASP A 369 47.74 9.50 -1.89
N GLU A 370 46.93 8.70 -2.60
CA GLU A 370 47.37 7.50 -3.33
C GLU A 370 48.32 7.80 -4.50
N CYS A 371 48.26 9.01 -5.08
CA CYS A 371 49.11 9.44 -6.19
C CYS A 371 50.28 10.34 -5.76
N GLY A 372 50.45 10.58 -4.45
CA GLY A 372 51.47 11.47 -3.92
C GLY A 372 51.29 12.92 -4.40
N PRO A 373 52.37 13.63 -4.80
CA PRO A 373 52.30 15.04 -5.17
C PRO A 373 51.81 15.30 -6.61
N LEU A 374 51.38 14.27 -7.36
CA LEU A 374 50.99 14.41 -8.76
C LEU A 374 49.72 15.29 -8.91
N PRO A 375 49.79 16.45 -9.60
CA PRO A 375 48.62 17.30 -9.81
C PRO A 375 47.74 16.74 -10.94
N ILE A 376 46.56 16.22 -10.60
CA ILE A 376 45.59 15.73 -11.59
C ILE A 376 44.64 16.86 -11.94
N VAL A 377 44.68 17.35 -13.18
CA VAL A 377 43.76 18.40 -13.64
C VAL A 377 42.38 17.79 -13.89
N ALA A 378 41.43 18.04 -12.98
CA ALA A 378 40.08 17.49 -13.05
C ALA A 378 39.16 18.27 -14.00
N ALA A 379 39.36 19.58 -14.11
CA ALA A 379 38.64 20.44 -15.06
C ALA A 379 39.50 21.65 -15.47
N SER A 380 39.27 22.14 -16.68
CA SER A 380 39.86 23.37 -17.20
C SER A 380 38.75 24.34 -17.63
N PRO A 381 38.96 25.66 -17.47
CA PRO A 381 37.98 26.65 -17.92
C PRO A 381 37.90 26.61 -19.44
N ARG A 382 36.69 26.71 -19.99
CA ARG A 382 36.49 26.77 -21.45
C ARG A 382 36.85 28.15 -22.01
N GLY A 383 36.73 29.19 -21.19
CA GLY A 383 37.05 30.56 -21.53
C GLY A 383 38.53 30.90 -21.35
N GLY A 384 38.83 32.20 -21.35
CA GLY A 384 40.19 32.68 -21.09
C GLY A 384 40.65 32.32 -19.68
N LEU A 385 41.82 31.68 -19.59
CA LEU A 385 42.46 31.36 -18.33
C LEU A 385 42.97 32.65 -17.67
N ARG A 386 42.60 32.86 -16.41
CA ARG A 386 43.09 33.99 -15.62
C ARG A 386 44.59 33.80 -15.35
N LYS A 387 45.37 34.86 -15.54
CA LYS A 387 46.81 34.86 -15.27
C LYS A 387 47.13 35.09 -13.80
N ASP A 388 46.28 35.85 -13.11
CA ASP A 388 46.49 36.24 -11.71
C ASP A 388 46.02 35.12 -10.76
N PRO A 389 46.84 34.71 -9.77
CA PRO A 389 46.46 33.72 -8.76
C PRO A 389 45.34 34.23 -7.83
N GLU A 390 44.69 33.34 -7.08
CA GLU A 390 43.82 33.78 -5.98
C GLU A 390 44.67 34.24 -4.79
N PRO A 391 44.25 35.29 -4.07
CA PRO A 391 44.93 35.67 -2.83
C PRO A 391 44.86 34.52 -1.82
N GLU A 392 45.97 34.23 -1.17
CA GLU A 392 46.06 33.22 -0.11
C GLU A 392 45.71 33.87 1.23
N ASP A 393 44.65 33.39 1.87
CA ASP A 393 44.27 33.81 3.22
C ASP A 393 44.91 32.89 4.26
N ASP A 394 45.66 33.45 5.21
CA ASP A 394 46.28 32.66 6.31
C ASP A 394 45.24 31.95 7.18
N VAL A 395 44.09 32.60 7.40
CA VAL A 395 42.98 32.08 8.22
C VAL A 395 41.66 32.30 7.49
N PRO A 396 41.04 31.25 6.91
CA PRO A 396 39.79 31.40 6.18
C PRO A 396 38.61 31.58 7.14
N ASP A 397 37.72 32.54 6.84
CA ASP A 397 36.46 32.76 7.58
C ASP A 397 35.35 31.77 7.12
N VAL A 398 35.57 30.48 7.42
CA VAL A 398 34.61 29.41 7.11
C VAL A 398 33.92 28.90 8.37
N LYS A 399 32.59 28.81 8.30
CA LYS A 399 31.79 28.25 9.41
C LYS A 399 32.06 26.76 9.57
N LEU A 400 32.79 26.42 10.63
CA LEU A 400 33.10 25.03 10.96
C LEU A 400 31.97 24.34 11.72
N ASP A 401 31.85 23.05 11.49
CA ASP A 401 30.92 22.19 12.20
C ASP A 401 31.62 21.49 13.38
N TRP A 402 31.18 21.81 14.60
CA TRP A 402 31.79 21.26 15.82
C TRP A 402 31.84 19.73 15.87
N GLU A 403 30.82 19.06 15.32
CA GLU A 403 30.77 17.59 15.24
C GLU A 403 31.89 16.97 14.40
N GLU A 404 32.43 17.72 13.44
CA GLU A 404 33.50 17.29 12.56
C GLU A 404 34.86 17.61 13.17
N VAL A 405 35.01 18.81 13.74
CA VAL A 405 36.20 19.21 14.50
C VAL A 405 36.45 18.23 15.65
N LYS A 406 35.40 17.90 16.41
CA LYS A 406 35.46 16.92 17.50
C LYS A 406 35.82 15.51 17.02
N ALA A 407 35.41 15.14 15.81
CA ALA A 407 35.76 13.85 15.23
C ALA A 407 37.23 13.81 14.78
N ALA A 408 37.73 14.89 14.16
CA ALA A 408 39.11 15.04 13.74
C ALA A 408 40.08 14.99 14.94
N GLN A 409 39.70 15.60 16.06
CA GLN A 409 40.47 15.58 17.31
C GLN A 409 40.37 14.26 18.10
N GLY A 410 39.66 13.24 17.60
CA GLY A 410 39.46 11.98 18.31
C GLY A 410 38.60 12.08 19.59
N MET A 411 37.95 13.23 19.81
CA MET A 411 37.13 13.49 21.00
C MET A 411 35.71 12.92 20.89
N LYS A 412 35.30 12.48 19.69
CA LYS A 412 33.97 11.92 19.43
C LYS A 412 33.89 10.46 19.87
N ARG A 413 33.55 10.24 21.14
CA ARG A 413 33.30 8.89 21.69
C ARG A 413 31.85 8.48 21.49
N SER A 414 31.60 7.46 20.66
CA SER A 414 30.28 6.83 20.53
C SER A 414 30.42 5.34 20.26
N VAL A 415 29.76 4.51 21.06
CA VAL A 415 29.75 3.04 20.90
C VAL A 415 29.02 2.58 19.62
N TRP A 416 28.28 3.49 18.97
CA TRP A 416 27.49 3.22 17.78
C TRP A 416 28.19 3.61 16.48
N SER A 417 29.29 4.38 16.55
CA SER A 417 30.14 4.71 15.40
C SER A 417 31.14 3.59 15.13
N GLY A 418 31.45 3.34 13.85
CA GLY A 418 32.46 2.34 13.46
C GLY A 418 32.01 0.88 13.56
N LEU A 419 30.73 0.60 13.86
CA LEU A 419 30.21 -0.77 13.91
C LEU A 419 30.29 -1.45 12.53
N LYS A 420 30.67 -2.73 12.53
CA LYS A 420 30.62 -3.60 11.34
C LYS A 420 29.14 -3.81 10.93
N ARG A 421 28.84 -3.56 9.66
CA ARG A 421 27.49 -3.70 9.08
C ARG A 421 27.58 -4.49 7.77
N ALA A 422 26.46 -5.03 7.32
CA ALA A 422 26.38 -5.68 6.02
C ALA A 422 26.67 -4.69 4.87
N ALA A 423 27.12 -5.23 3.73
CA ALA A 423 27.35 -4.46 2.52
C ALA A 423 26.06 -3.77 2.04
N THR A 424 26.22 -2.58 1.46
CA THR A 424 25.14 -1.69 1.01
C THR A 424 25.28 -1.34 -0.45
#